data_AF-A0A2H9ZRG6-F1
#
_entry.id   AF-A0A2H9ZRG6-F1
#
_cell.length_a   1.000
_cell.length_b   1.000
_cell.length_c   1.000
_cell.angle_alpha   90.00
_cell.angle_beta   90.00
_cell.angle_gamma   90.00
#
_symmetry.space_group_name_H-M   'P 1'
#
loop_
_entity.id
_entity.type
_entity.pdbx_description
1 polymer ?
#
loop_
_entity_poly.entity_id
_entity_poly.type
_entity_poly.pdbx_seq_one_letter_code
_entity_poly.pdbx_strand_id
1 'polypeptide(L)'
;MASKLQQLQTKAVQASKFVAKHGCSYYKQQLEQNKQHIVQPPTVEKCQELSKQLFYTRLASIPGRYDAFWKELEGVKQIWRNRQELKVEDLGVAALFGIELYAWFCFGEIAGRGFTFTGYYV
;
A
#
# COMPACT_ATOMS: atom_id res chain seq x y z
N MET A 1 23.05 -1.57 22.05
CA MET A 1 22.13 -1.70 20.88
C MET A 1 21.78 -3.16 20.53
N ALA A 2 22.64 -4.15 20.77
CA ALA A 2 22.34 -5.58 20.50
C ALA A 2 21.17 -6.18 21.31
N SER A 3 21.00 -5.79 22.58
CA SER A 3 19.93 -6.31 23.44
C SER A 3 18.50 -5.94 22.94
N LYS A 4 18.33 -4.78 22.29
CA LYS A 4 17.05 -4.38 21.68
C LYS A 4 16.72 -5.23 20.45
N LEU A 5 17.72 -5.63 19.66
CA LEU A 5 17.53 -6.52 18.51
C LEU A 5 17.14 -7.93 18.94
N GLN A 6 17.75 -8.47 20.01
CA GLN A 6 17.33 -9.75 20.59
C GLN A 6 15.92 -9.70 21.18
N GLN A 7 15.53 -8.59 21.83
CA GLN A 7 14.15 -8.39 22.29
C GLN A 7 13.15 -8.31 21.12
N LEU A 8 13.49 -7.60 20.03
CA LEU A 8 12.67 -7.53 18.82
C LEU A 8 12.55 -8.89 18.13
N GLN A 9 13.64 -9.65 18.01
CA GLN A 9 13.62 -11.02 17.50
C GLN A 9 12.74 -11.93 18.38
N THR A 10 12.86 -11.84 19.70
CA THR A 10 12.04 -12.65 20.62
C THR A 10 10.56 -12.29 20.52
N LYS A 11 10.23 -11.00 20.39
CA LYS A 11 8.86 -10.52 20.16
C LYS A 11 8.33 -10.92 18.78
N ALA A 12 9.17 -10.90 17.74
CA ALA A 12 8.82 -11.37 16.40
C ALA A 12 8.61 -12.89 16.36
N VAL A 13 9.40 -13.67 17.10
CA VAL A 13 9.21 -15.13 17.26
C VAL A 13 7.93 -15.42 18.04
N GLN A 14 7.59 -14.62 19.03
CA GLN A 14 6.35 -14.78 19.79
C GLN A 14 5.12 -14.35 18.99
N ALA A 15 5.22 -13.26 18.21
CA ALA A 15 4.18 -12.81 17.28
C ALA A 15 3.97 -13.82 16.14
N SER A 16 5.04 -14.38 15.57
CA SER A 16 4.94 -15.41 14.54
C SER A 16 4.37 -16.72 15.09
N LYS A 17 4.69 -17.11 16.33
CA LYS A 17 4.01 -18.22 17.02
C LYS A 17 2.53 -17.94 17.28
N PHE A 18 2.16 -16.70 17.61
CA PHE A 18 0.77 -16.28 17.80
C PHE A 18 -0.01 -16.29 16.47
N VAL A 19 0.59 -15.76 15.40
CA VAL A 19 0.04 -15.82 14.03
C VAL A 19 -0.01 -17.25 13.52
N ALA A 20 0.93 -18.12 13.85
CA ALA A 20 0.86 -19.54 13.48
C ALA A 20 -0.27 -20.28 14.21
N LYS A 21 -0.48 -19.98 15.51
CA LYS A 21 -1.54 -20.61 16.32
C LYS A 21 -2.94 -20.09 16.03
N HIS A 22 -3.09 -18.78 15.81
CA HIS A 22 -4.40 -18.14 15.64
C HIS A 22 -4.65 -17.62 14.23
N GLY A 23 -3.62 -17.45 13.40
CA GLY A 23 -3.76 -16.94 12.03
C GLY A 23 -4.56 -17.88 11.14
N CYS A 24 -4.46 -19.20 11.32
CA CYS A 24 -5.30 -20.15 10.56
C CYS A 24 -6.80 -20.01 10.93
N SER A 25 -7.13 -19.86 12.21
CA SER A 25 -8.52 -19.65 12.65
C SER A 25 -9.05 -18.27 12.23
N TYR A 26 -8.24 -17.22 12.35
CA TYR A 26 -8.61 -15.87 11.88
C TYR A 26 -8.77 -15.81 10.36
N TYR A 27 -7.88 -16.46 9.62
CA TYR A 27 -7.96 -16.55 8.16
C TYR A 27 -9.23 -17.29 7.71
N LYS A 28 -9.57 -18.40 8.37
CA LYS A 28 -10.83 -19.10 8.12
C LYS A 28 -12.03 -18.22 8.44
N GLN A 29 -12.07 -17.56 9.60
CA GLN A 29 -13.18 -16.67 9.97
C GLN A 29 -13.35 -15.51 8.98
N GLN A 30 -12.25 -14.92 8.51
CA GLN A 30 -12.26 -13.87 7.49
C GLN A 30 -12.76 -14.39 6.13
N LEU A 31 -12.31 -15.57 5.71
CA LEU A 31 -12.84 -16.22 4.50
C LEU A 31 -14.34 -16.48 4.61
N GLU A 32 -14.82 -16.90 5.79
CA GLU A 32 -16.24 -17.15 6.03
C GLU A 32 -17.07 -15.87 5.99
N GLN A 33 -16.58 -14.78 6.58
CA GLN A 33 -17.22 -13.47 6.50
C GLN A 33 -17.22 -12.91 5.07
N ASN A 34 -16.18 -13.19 4.28
CA ASN A 34 -16.03 -12.71 2.92
C ASN A 34 -16.55 -13.70 1.86
N LYS A 35 -17.29 -14.75 2.25
CA LYS A 35 -17.84 -15.77 1.34
C LYS A 35 -18.62 -15.17 0.16
N GLN A 36 -19.25 -14.02 0.33
CA GLN A 36 -20.01 -13.32 -0.72
C GLN A 36 -19.12 -12.79 -1.87
N HIS A 37 -17.82 -12.60 -1.62
CA HIS A 37 -16.83 -12.13 -2.60
C HIS A 37 -15.99 -13.26 -3.19
N ILE A 38 -16.15 -14.50 -2.70
CA ILE A 38 -15.37 -15.66 -3.11
C ILE A 38 -16.15 -16.43 -4.18
N VAL A 39 -15.65 -16.37 -5.41
CA VAL A 39 -16.23 -17.09 -6.53
C VAL A 39 -15.82 -18.57 -6.45
N GLN A 40 -16.78 -19.46 -6.23
CA GLN A 40 -16.61 -20.92 -6.36
C GLN A 40 -17.19 -21.38 -7.73
N PRO A 41 -16.59 -22.36 -8.43
CA PRO A 41 -15.37 -23.12 -8.11
C PRO A 41 -14.07 -22.34 -8.41
N PRO A 42 -12.99 -22.57 -7.63
CA PRO A 42 -11.65 -22.03 -7.90
C PRO A 42 -10.97 -22.80 -9.05
N THR A 43 -11.61 -22.82 -10.22
CA THR A 43 -11.04 -23.41 -11.43
C THR A 43 -10.03 -22.44 -12.04
N VAL A 44 -8.94 -22.96 -12.60
CA VAL A 44 -7.86 -22.16 -13.22
C VAL A 44 -8.43 -21.19 -14.27
N GLU A 45 -9.42 -21.63 -15.05
CA GLU A 45 -10.09 -20.82 -16.06
C GLU A 45 -10.84 -19.61 -15.47
N LYS A 46 -11.54 -19.82 -14.34
CA LYS A 46 -12.30 -18.76 -13.66
C LYS A 46 -11.36 -17.75 -12.99
N CYS A 47 -10.22 -18.21 -12.48
CA CYS A 47 -9.16 -17.33 -11.97
C CYS A 47 -8.59 -16.45 -13.10
N GLN A 48 -8.34 -17.04 -14.28
CA GLN A 48 -7.82 -16.32 -15.43
C GLN A 48 -8.84 -15.31 -15.98
N GLU A 49 -10.12 -15.66 -16.02
CA GLU A 49 -11.22 -14.76 -16.40
C GLU A 49 -11.35 -13.58 -15.43
N LEU A 50 -11.39 -13.84 -14.12
CA LEU A 50 -11.45 -12.80 -13.09
C LEU A 50 -10.22 -11.89 -13.13
N SER A 51 -9.03 -12.44 -13.35
CA SER A 51 -7.80 -11.66 -13.53
C SER A 51 -7.88 -10.75 -14.74
N LYS A 52 -8.40 -11.23 -15.87
CA LYS A 52 -8.61 -10.43 -17.08
C LYS A 52 -9.65 -9.34 -16.82
N GLN A 53 -10.78 -9.68 -16.20
CA GLN A 53 -11.82 -8.71 -15.86
C GLN A 53 -11.28 -7.61 -14.94
N LEU A 54 -10.54 -7.98 -13.89
CA LEU A 54 -9.89 -7.01 -13.01
C LEU A 54 -8.91 -6.13 -13.77
N PHE A 55 -8.08 -6.72 -14.64
CA PHE A 55 -7.15 -5.96 -15.47
C PHE A 55 -7.86 -4.94 -16.35
N TYR A 56 -8.90 -5.36 -17.08
CA TYR A 56 -9.66 -4.47 -17.96
C TYR A 56 -10.45 -3.41 -17.19
N THR A 57 -11.05 -3.74 -16.04
CA THR A 57 -11.71 -2.74 -15.18
C THR A 57 -10.71 -1.73 -14.65
N ARG A 58 -9.50 -2.17 -14.26
CA ARG A 58 -8.43 -1.27 -13.83
C ARG A 58 -8.00 -0.35 -14.98
N LEU A 59 -7.77 -0.88 -16.17
CA LEU A 59 -7.44 -0.08 -17.36
C LEU A 59 -8.53 0.94 -17.69
N ALA A 60 -9.80 0.53 -17.68
CA ALA A 60 -10.93 1.42 -17.94
C ALA A 60 -11.06 2.54 -16.88
N SER A 61 -10.60 2.30 -15.65
CA SER A 61 -10.62 3.31 -14.58
C SER A 61 -9.47 4.33 -14.66
N ILE A 62 -8.42 4.07 -15.44
CA ILE A 62 -7.26 4.97 -15.60
C ILE A 62 -7.66 6.37 -16.10
N PRO A 63 -8.42 6.53 -17.20
CA PRO A 63 -8.77 7.87 -17.69
C PRO A 63 -9.58 8.68 -16.67
N GLY A 64 -10.51 8.05 -15.95
CA GLY A 64 -11.28 8.72 -14.89
C GLY A 64 -10.41 9.17 -13.71
N ARG A 65 -9.40 8.36 -13.34
CA ARG A 65 -8.42 8.74 -12.31
C ARG A 65 -7.50 9.86 -12.76
N TYR A 66 -7.12 9.87 -14.04
CA TYR A 66 -6.30 10.92 -14.61
C TYR A 66 -7.04 12.27 -14.61
N ASP A 67 -8.33 12.28 -14.98
CA ASP A 67 -9.17 13.48 -14.93
C ASP A 67 -9.32 14.03 -13.50
N ALA A 68 -9.54 13.15 -12.51
CA ALA A 68 -9.58 13.53 -11.10
C ALA A 68 -8.24 14.11 -10.63
N PHE A 69 -7.12 13.49 -11.01
CA PHE A 69 -5.79 13.99 -10.70
C PHE A 69 -5.54 15.39 -11.28
N TRP A 70 -5.96 15.65 -12.52
CA TRP A 70 -5.84 16.99 -13.11
C TRP A 70 -6.66 18.03 -12.36
N LYS A 71 -7.88 17.69 -11.93
CA LYS A 71 -8.72 18.56 -11.11
C LYS A 71 -8.07 18.90 -9.77
N GLU A 72 -7.48 17.92 -9.08
CA GLU A 72 -6.76 18.17 -7.83
C GLU A 72 -5.50 19.01 -8.06
N LEU A 73 -4.79 18.79 -9.16
CA LEU A 73 -3.61 19.59 -9.54
C LEU A 73 -3.98 21.04 -9.87
N GLU A 74 -5.10 21.27 -10.55
CA GLU A 74 -5.65 22.61 -10.75
C GLU A 74 -6.04 23.28 -9.43
N GLY A 75 -6.65 22.53 -8.50
CA GLY A 75 -6.94 23.00 -7.14
C GLY A 75 -5.69 23.44 -6.38
N VAL A 76 -4.65 22.59 -6.38
CA VAL A 76 -3.35 22.92 -5.77
C VAL A 76 -2.70 24.12 -6.46
N LYS A 77 -2.80 24.24 -7.78
CA LYS A 77 -2.28 25.38 -8.55
C LYS A 77 -3.00 26.68 -8.19
N GLN A 78 -4.30 26.63 -7.94
CA GLN A 78 -5.08 27.78 -7.48
C GLN A 78 -4.70 28.21 -6.06
N ILE A 79 -4.52 27.25 -5.15
CA ILE A 79 -4.01 27.50 -3.78
C ILE A 79 -2.61 28.12 -3.83
N TRP A 80 -1.74 27.63 -4.72
CA TRP A 80 -0.40 28.18 -4.95
C TRP A 80 -0.42 29.59 -5.55
N ARG A 81 -1.48 29.98 -6.26
CA ARG A 81 -1.64 31.35 -6.77
C ARG A 81 -2.13 32.31 -5.67
N ASN A 82 -2.90 31.80 -4.70
CA ASN A 82 -3.38 32.52 -3.51
C ASN A 82 -2.44 32.39 -2.28
N ARG A 83 -1.11 32.29 -2.48
CA ARG A 83 -0.10 32.01 -1.43
C ARG A 83 -0.17 32.87 -0.16
N GLN A 84 -0.79 34.06 -0.22
CA GLN A 84 -0.89 34.96 0.92
C GLN A 84 -1.95 34.55 1.96
N GLU A 85 -2.89 33.66 1.62
CA GLU A 85 -3.96 33.18 2.51
C GLU A 85 -3.77 31.71 2.96
N LEU A 86 -2.57 31.17 2.81
CA LEU A 86 -2.32 29.75 3.09
C LEU A 86 -2.38 29.45 4.60
N LYS A 87 -3.40 28.67 5.00
CA LYS A 87 -3.50 28.06 6.33
C LYS A 87 -2.33 27.10 6.55
N VAL A 88 -1.76 27.13 7.75
CA VAL A 88 -0.68 26.24 8.19
C VAL A 88 -1.05 24.74 8.09
N GLU A 89 -2.34 24.42 8.12
CA GLU A 89 -2.86 23.05 7.95
C GLU A 89 -2.64 22.47 6.54
N ASP A 90 -2.92 23.23 5.48
CA ASP A 90 -2.68 22.78 4.08
C ASP A 90 -1.20 22.53 3.81
N LEU A 91 -0.34 23.38 4.37
CA LEU A 91 1.12 23.19 4.30
C LEU A 91 1.55 21.91 5.02
N GLY A 92 0.94 21.59 6.16
CA GLY A 92 1.19 20.39 6.93
C GLY A 92 0.79 19.11 6.19
N VAL A 93 -0.38 19.11 5.54
CA VAL A 93 -0.84 17.97 4.73
C VAL A 93 0.07 17.76 3.53
N ALA A 94 0.45 18.84 2.83
CA ALA A 94 1.37 18.76 1.69
C ALA A 94 2.76 18.22 2.10
N ALA A 95 3.27 18.64 3.26
CA ALA A 95 4.54 18.15 3.79
C ALA A 95 4.47 16.66 4.15
N LEU A 96 3.40 16.21 4.82
CA LEU A 96 3.19 14.80 5.12
C LEU A 96 3.08 13.95 3.86
N PHE A 97 2.35 14.43 2.86
CA PHE A 97 2.25 13.76 1.56
C PHE A 97 3.62 13.65 0.88
N GLY A 98 4.45 14.71 0.92
CA GLY A 98 5.80 14.68 0.39
C GLY A 98 6.72 13.66 1.10
N ILE A 99 6.62 13.56 2.43
CA ILE A 99 7.36 12.57 3.21
C ILE A 99 6.90 11.15 2.85
N GLU A 100 5.60 10.92 2.71
CA GLU A 100 5.04 9.62 2.38
C GLU A 100 5.45 9.17 0.96
N LEU A 101 5.45 10.09 -0.01
CA LEU A 101 6.00 9.85 -1.35
C LEU A 101 7.48 9.49 -1.32
N TYR A 102 8.28 10.19 -0.51
CA TYR A 102 9.71 9.90 -0.36
C TYR A 102 9.93 8.51 0.27
N ALA A 103 9.15 8.15 1.29
CA ALA A 103 9.20 6.83 1.89
C ALA A 103 8.84 5.71 0.89
N TRP A 104 7.80 5.92 0.07
CA TRP A 104 7.43 4.99 -1.00
C TRP A 104 8.50 4.87 -2.09
N PHE A 105 9.16 5.98 -2.44
CA PHE A 105 10.30 5.97 -3.37
C PHE A 105 11.46 5.14 -2.81
N CYS A 106 11.85 5.35 -1.54
CA CYS A 106 12.88 4.55 -0.88
C CYS A 106 12.50 3.07 -0.79
N PHE A 107 11.22 2.76 -0.54
CA PHE A 107 10.74 1.37 -0.54
C PHE A 107 10.84 0.74 -1.94
N GLY A 108 10.47 1.48 -2.99
CA GLY A 108 10.65 1.05 -4.39
C GLY A 108 12.11 0.81 -4.74
N GLU A 109 13.02 1.65 -4.24
CA GLU A 109 14.46 1.46 -4.39
C GLU A 109 14.96 0.18 -3.70
N ILE A 110 14.50 -0.10 -2.47
CA ILE A 110 14.83 -1.34 -1.75
C ILE A 110 14.29 -2.56 -2.50
N ALA A 111 13.06 -2.50 -3.02
CA ALA A 111 12.48 -3.57 -3.83
C ALA A 111 13.26 -3.79 -5.14
N GLY A 112 13.65 -2.70 -5.82
CA GLY A 112 14.46 -2.73 -7.05
C GLY A 112 15.89 -3.24 -6.82
N ARG A 113 16.45 -3.04 -5.63
CA ARG A 113 17.74 -3.61 -5.19
C ARG A 113 17.65 -5.06 -4.69
N GLY A 114 16.50 -5.73 -4.85
CA GLY A 114 16.32 -7.12 -4.42
C GLY A 114 16.23 -7.30 -2.91
N PHE A 115 15.61 -6.36 -2.19
CA PHE A 115 15.49 -6.33 -0.72
C PHE A 115 16.80 -6.14 0.03
N THR A 116 17.80 -5.54 -0.60
CA THR A 116 19.06 -5.18 0.06
C THR A 116 18.86 -3.90 0.87
N PHE A 117 18.66 -4.04 2.19
CA PHE A 117 18.43 -2.91 3.11
C PHE A 117 19.69 -2.05 3.35
N THR A 118 20.87 -2.53 2.94
CA THR A 118 22.18 -1.93 3.22
C THR A 118 22.91 -1.55 1.93
N GLY A 119 22.39 -0.58 1.18
CA GLY A 119 23.08 0.04 0.05
C GLY A 119 23.33 -0.86 -1.18
N TYR A 120 23.90 -0.27 -2.24
CA TYR A 120 24.43 -1.02 -3.37
C TYR A 120 25.67 -1.81 -2.92
N TYR A 121 25.71 -3.11 -3.23
CA TYR A 121 26.97 -3.86 -3.16
C TYR A 121 27.92 -3.26 -4.20
N VAL A 122 28.97 -2.60 -3.72
CA VAL A 122 30.16 -2.25 -4.50
C VAL A 122 31.12 -3.43 -4.50
#